data_AF-A0A2M6YTX8-F1
#
_entry.id   AF-A0A2M6YTX8-F1
#
_cell.length_a   1.000
_cell.length_b   1.000
_cell.length_c   1.000
_cell.angle_alpha   90.00
_cell.angle_beta   90.00
_cell.angle_gamma   90.00
#
_symmetry.space_group_name_H-M   'P 1'
#
loop_
_entity.id
_entity.type
_entity.pdbx_description
1 polymer ?
#
loop_
_entity_poly.entity_id
_entity_poly.type
_entity_poly.pdbx_seq_one_letter_code
_entity_poly.pdbx_strand_id
1 'polypeptide(L)'
;SPFFFLIHFLLFSLSLILEPIISITTTVTLIIFFLFNLPANQNFSTLMPIISLAFITPFAMFLGQEKIESEKLKANSEKTKEETFLFLSLLLKNHLNNIKEAVQNFVGDHQLEIIKKSVHRMEKLIEKFEENRD
;
A
#
# COMPACT_ATOMS: atom_id res chain seq x y z
N SER A 1 -20.99 -14.90 25.00
CA SER A 1 -22.13 -13.98 25.19
C SER A 1 -22.16 -12.99 24.03
N PRO A 2 -23.33 -12.70 23.42
CA PRO A 2 -23.46 -11.69 22.36
C PRO A 2 -22.94 -10.29 22.75
N PHE A 3 -23.16 -9.89 24.01
CA PHE A 3 -22.69 -8.60 24.54
C PHE A 3 -21.15 -8.52 24.57
N PHE A 4 -20.50 -9.61 24.96
CA PHE A 4 -19.05 -9.70 24.99
C PHE A 4 -18.44 -9.58 23.59
N PHE A 5 -19.01 -10.30 22.62
CA PHE A 5 -18.63 -10.18 21.21
C PHE A 5 -18.77 -8.74 20.72
N LEU A 6 -19.88 -8.08 21.04
CA LEU A 6 -20.11 -6.69 20.64
C LEU A 6 -19.03 -5.74 21.17
N ILE A 7 -18.63 -5.89 22.43
CA ILE A 7 -17.56 -5.06 23.02
C ILE A 7 -16.22 -5.33 22.33
N HIS A 8 -15.90 -6.59 22.07
CA HIS A 8 -14.67 -6.97 21.41
C HIS A 8 -14.62 -6.43 19.98
N PHE A 9 -15.73 -6.56 19.25
CA PHE A 9 -15.88 -6.04 17.91
C PHE A 9 -15.80 -4.51 17.87
N LEU A 10 -16.44 -3.83 18.82
CA LEU A 10 -16.41 -2.37 18.90
C LEU A 10 -15.00 -1.88 19.23
N LEU A 11 -14.31 -2.50 20.19
CA LEU A 11 -12.95 -2.14 20.56
C LEU A 11 -11.98 -2.40 19.40
N PHE A 12 -12.15 -3.50 18.69
CA PHE A 12 -11.40 -3.83 17.48
C PHE A 12 -11.61 -2.76 16.39
N SER A 13 -12.86 -2.41 16.11
CA SER A 13 -13.21 -1.39 15.11
C SER A 13 -12.67 0.00 15.50
N LEU A 14 -12.85 0.41 16.76
CA LEU A 14 -12.30 1.66 17.29
C LEU A 14 -10.78 1.69 17.15
N SER A 15 -10.09 0.59 17.47
CA SER A 15 -8.64 0.48 17.39
C SER A 15 -8.08 0.55 15.96
N LEU A 16 -8.89 0.19 14.96
CA LEU A 16 -8.53 0.35 13.55
C LEU A 16 -8.75 1.76 13.00
N ILE A 17 -9.72 2.50 13.55
CA ILE A 17 -10.18 3.77 13.00
C ILE A 17 -9.59 4.97 13.76
N LEU A 18 -9.49 4.88 15.08
CA LEU A 18 -9.08 6.00 15.95
C LEU A 18 -7.59 5.96 16.26
N GLU A 19 -7.10 7.10 16.75
CA GLU A 19 -5.74 7.23 17.23
C GLU A 19 -5.42 6.26 18.39
N PRO A 20 -4.17 5.76 18.46
CA PRO A 20 -3.70 4.85 19.50
C PRO A 20 -4.11 5.22 20.94
N ILE A 21 -4.02 6.51 21.28
CA ILE A 21 -4.30 7.01 22.63
C ILE A 21 -5.76 6.79 22.99
N ILE A 22 -6.69 7.01 22.06
CA ILE A 22 -8.13 6.87 22.31
C ILE A 22 -8.48 5.39 22.51
N SER A 23 -7.89 4.52 21.69
CA SER A 23 -8.10 3.08 21.75
C SER A 23 -7.54 2.48 23.04
N ILE A 24 -6.34 2.88 23.46
CA ILE A 24 -5.72 2.45 24.73
C ILE A 24 -6.54 2.95 25.92
N THR A 25 -6.90 4.23 25.96
CA THR A 25 -7.68 4.80 27.08
C THR A 25 -9.05 4.16 27.20
N THR A 26 -9.73 3.89 26.08
CA THR A 26 -11.01 3.17 26.05
C THR A 26 -10.85 1.74 26.60
N THR A 27 -9.78 1.03 26.20
CA THR A 27 -9.48 -0.32 26.67
C THR A 27 -9.26 -0.36 28.17
N VAL A 28 -8.40 0.54 28.69
CA VAL A 28 -8.10 0.65 30.12
C VAL A 28 -9.37 0.98 30.91
N THR A 29 -10.17 1.94 30.42
CA THR A 29 -11.43 2.32 31.06
C THR A 29 -12.40 1.13 31.13
N LEU A 30 -12.53 0.36 30.04
CA LEU A 30 -13.38 -0.84 30.03
C LEU A 30 -12.87 -1.92 30.98
N ILE A 31 -11.55 -2.17 31.01
CA ILE A 31 -10.95 -3.13 31.96
C ILE A 31 -11.25 -2.72 33.39
N ILE A 32 -11.01 -1.45 33.75
CA ILE A 32 -11.29 -0.92 35.09
C ILE A 32 -12.78 -1.06 35.41
N PHE A 33 -13.66 -0.65 34.49
CA PHE A 33 -15.11 -0.74 34.66
C PHE A 33 -15.56 -2.18 34.93
N PHE A 34 -15.05 -3.16 34.17
CA PHE A 34 -15.41 -4.56 34.39
C PHE A 34 -14.85 -5.14 35.70
N LEU A 35 -13.64 -4.74 36.11
CA LEU A 35 -13.07 -5.16 37.38
C LEU A 35 -13.84 -4.61 38.58
N PHE A 36 -14.30 -3.35 38.52
CA PHE A 36 -15.11 -2.75 39.59
C PHE A 36 -16.53 -3.35 39.71
N ASN A 37 -17.10 -3.80 38.59
CA ASN A 37 -18.44 -4.39 38.57
C ASN A 37 -18.44 -5.91 38.78
N LEU A 38 -17.28 -6.51 39.06
CA LEU A 38 -17.17 -7.95 39.27
C LEU A 38 -17.71 -8.33 40.67
N PRO A 39 -18.63 -9.30 40.78
CA PRO A 39 -19.09 -9.79 42.08
C PRO A 39 -17.96 -10.41 42.90
N ALA A 40 -17.99 -10.29 44.23
CA ALA A 40 -17.10 -11.05 45.10
C ALA A 40 -17.36 -12.56 44.95
N ASN A 41 -16.31 -13.39 44.94
CA ASN A 41 -16.33 -14.85 44.71
C ASN A 41 -16.52 -15.35 43.24
N GLN A 42 -15.84 -14.72 42.29
CA GLN A 42 -15.86 -15.14 40.88
C GLN A 42 -14.73 -16.10 40.52
N ASN A 43 -15.01 -17.06 39.63
CA ASN A 43 -14.03 -18.03 39.13
C ASN A 43 -13.02 -17.37 38.17
N PHE A 44 -11.86 -18.00 37.96
CA PHE A 44 -10.87 -17.49 37.00
C PHE A 44 -11.44 -17.38 35.57
N SER A 45 -12.36 -18.27 35.19
CA SER A 45 -13.02 -18.26 33.88
C SER A 45 -13.79 -16.96 33.58
N THR A 46 -14.25 -16.25 34.61
CA THR A 46 -14.96 -14.96 34.47
C THR A 46 -14.03 -13.76 34.28
N LEU A 47 -12.73 -13.91 34.54
CA LEU A 47 -11.70 -12.91 34.24
C LEU A 47 -11.16 -13.01 32.81
N MET A 48 -11.29 -14.18 32.18
CA MET A 48 -10.80 -14.44 30.82
C MET A 48 -11.29 -13.39 29.79
N PRO A 49 -12.58 -13.00 29.79
CA PRO A 49 -13.10 -11.89 28.99
C PRO A 49 -12.39 -10.55 29.16
N ILE A 50 -11.95 -10.23 30.38
CA ILE A 50 -11.34 -8.94 30.70
C ILE A 50 -9.88 -8.95 30.25
N ILE A 51 -9.20 -10.07 30.46
CA ILE A 51 -7.83 -10.29 30.02
C ILE A 51 -7.74 -10.19 28.49
N SER A 52 -8.69 -10.75 27.75
CA SER A 52 -8.69 -10.68 26.27
C SER A 52 -8.80 -9.27 25.71
N LEU A 53 -9.44 -8.33 26.42
CA LEU A 53 -9.50 -6.91 26.00
C LEU A 53 -8.11 -6.29 25.87
N ALA A 54 -7.18 -6.65 26.75
CA ALA A 54 -5.82 -6.14 26.72
C ALA A 54 -5.04 -6.58 25.48
N PHE A 55 -5.43 -7.67 24.82
CA PHE A 55 -4.78 -8.20 23.63
C PHE A 55 -5.41 -7.72 22.32
N ILE A 56 -6.70 -7.38 22.32
CA ILE A 56 -7.42 -6.98 21.10
C ILE A 56 -6.96 -5.62 20.59
N THR A 57 -6.76 -4.67 21.49
CA THR A 57 -6.35 -3.31 21.14
C THR A 57 -4.98 -3.24 20.48
N PRO A 58 -3.89 -3.80 21.06
CA PRO A 58 -2.60 -3.79 20.38
C PRO A 58 -2.62 -4.56 19.06
N PHE A 59 -3.38 -5.67 18.99
CA PHE A 59 -3.54 -6.43 17.75
C PHE A 59 -4.23 -5.62 16.64
N ALA A 60 -5.34 -4.98 16.97
CA ALA A 60 -6.09 -4.15 16.02
C ALA A 60 -5.29 -2.91 15.59
N MET A 61 -4.57 -2.28 16.50
CA MET A 61 -3.67 -1.17 16.18
C MET A 61 -2.56 -1.59 15.22
N PHE A 62 -1.94 -2.76 15.43
CA PHE A 62 -0.94 -3.30 14.53
C PHE A 62 -1.50 -3.51 13.12
N LEU A 63 -2.70 -4.11 13.00
CA LEU A 63 -3.37 -4.27 11.71
C LEU A 63 -3.68 -2.93 11.02
N GLY A 64 -4.06 -1.91 11.79
CA GLY A 64 -4.28 -0.57 11.27
C GLY A 64 -3.01 0.05 10.66
N GLN A 65 -1.86 -0.15 11.31
CA GLN A 65 -0.56 0.31 10.82
C GLN A 65 -0.14 -0.42 9.54
N GLU A 66 -0.27 -1.74 9.51
CA GLU A 66 0.01 -2.57 8.33
C GLU A 66 -0.82 -2.12 7.11
N LYS A 67 -2.09 -1.77 7.32
CA LYS A 67 -2.94 -1.25 6.25
C LYS A 67 -2.38 0.07 5.69
N ILE A 68 -2.02 1.01 6.56
CA ILE A 68 -1.46 2.31 6.16
C ILE A 68 -0.14 2.13 5.42
N GLU A 69 0.73 1.24 5.89
CA GLU A 69 2.00 0.93 5.23
C GLU A 69 1.78 0.29 3.86
N SER A 70 0.88 -0.68 3.76
CA SER A 70 0.50 -1.28 2.48
C SER A 70 -0.05 -0.25 1.50
N GLU A 71 -0.86 0.71 1.94
CA GLU A 71 -1.40 1.76 1.07
C GLU A 71 -0.30 2.70 0.58
N LYS A 72 0.65 3.07 1.44
CA LYS A 72 1.83 3.86 1.05
C LYS A 72 2.71 3.12 0.04
N LEU A 73 2.97 1.83 0.25
CA LEU A 73 3.75 1.01 -0.67
C LEU A 73 3.08 0.92 -2.05
N LYS A 74 1.75 0.75 -2.09
CA LYS A 74 0.99 0.77 -3.34
C LYS A 74 1.08 2.12 -4.06
N ALA A 75 0.84 3.22 -3.35
CA ALA A 75 0.93 4.56 -3.93
C ALA A 75 2.34 4.86 -4.47
N ASN A 76 3.39 4.47 -3.75
CA ASN A 76 4.77 4.63 -4.20
C ASN A 76 5.06 3.79 -5.44
N SER A 77 4.63 2.53 -5.47
CA SER A 77 4.76 1.67 -6.65
C SER A 77 4.04 2.25 -7.87
N GLU A 78 2.83 2.78 -7.71
CA GLU A 78 2.09 3.44 -8.79
C GLU A 78 2.83 4.67 -9.32
N LYS A 79 3.35 5.52 -8.42
CA LYS A 79 4.15 6.69 -8.80
C LYS A 79 5.40 6.30 -9.58
N THR A 80 6.16 5.30 -9.11
CA THR A 80 7.36 4.83 -9.82
C THR A 80 7.01 4.28 -11.21
N LYS A 81 5.87 3.58 -11.35
CA LYS A 81 5.38 3.14 -12.67
C LYS A 81 5.07 4.33 -13.58
N GLU A 82 4.39 5.34 -13.07
CA GLU A 82 4.08 6.57 -13.83
C GLU A 82 5.35 7.28 -14.30
N GLU A 83 6.32 7.49 -13.41
CA GLU A 83 7.62 8.10 -13.74
C GLU A 83 8.38 7.29 -14.81
N THR A 84 8.34 5.95 -14.71
CA THR A 84 8.92 5.05 -15.70
C THR A 84 8.25 5.22 -17.07
N PHE A 85 6.92 5.23 -17.12
CA PHE A 85 6.17 5.44 -18.36
C PHE A 85 6.41 6.81 -18.98
N LEU A 86 6.50 7.85 -18.16
CA LEU A 86 6.83 9.20 -18.62
C LEU A 86 8.24 9.23 -19.24
N PHE A 87 9.23 8.66 -18.56
CA PHE A 87 10.59 8.58 -19.07
C PHE A 87 10.66 7.81 -20.40
N LEU A 88 10.03 6.64 -20.49
CA LEU A 88 9.96 5.86 -21.73
C LEU A 88 9.27 6.65 -22.85
N SER A 89 8.17 7.33 -22.56
CA SER A 89 7.44 8.14 -23.55
C SER A 89 8.29 9.28 -24.10
N LEU A 90 9.10 9.94 -23.25
CA LEU A 90 10.02 10.99 -23.67
C LEU A 90 11.15 10.44 -24.55
N LEU A 91 11.72 9.29 -24.20
CA LEU A 91 12.74 8.63 -25.02
C LEU A 91 12.20 8.22 -26.39
N LEU A 92 11.03 7.57 -26.43
CA LEU A 92 10.37 7.19 -27.68
C LEU A 92 10.04 8.41 -28.54
N LYS A 93 9.51 9.48 -27.94
CA LYS A 93 9.25 10.76 -28.63
C LYS A 93 10.52 11.33 -29.25
N ASN A 94 11.66 11.28 -28.55
CA ASN A 94 12.93 11.73 -29.08
C ASN A 94 13.37 10.91 -30.31
N HIS A 95 13.30 9.58 -30.22
CA HIS A 95 13.61 8.71 -31.36
C HIS A 95 12.67 8.93 -32.54
N LEU A 96 11.37 9.13 -32.31
CA LEU A 96 10.40 9.47 -33.35
C LEU A 96 10.71 10.82 -34.01
N ASN A 97 11.12 11.83 -33.25
CA ASN A 97 11.54 13.12 -33.81
C ASN A 97 12.78 12.95 -34.71
N ASN A 98 13.77 12.17 -34.27
CA ASN A 98 14.97 11.89 -35.09
C ASN A 98 14.61 11.16 -36.40
N ILE A 99 13.68 10.19 -36.34
CA ILE A 99 13.19 9.50 -37.55
C ILE A 99 12.47 10.50 -38.45
N LYS A 100 11.57 11.33 -37.89
CA LYS A 100 10.83 12.34 -38.65
C LYS A 100 11.77 13.29 -39.38
N GLU A 101 12.80 13.79 -38.69
CA GLU A 101 13.78 14.71 -39.26
C GLU A 101 14.63 14.04 -40.35
N ALA A 102 15.05 12.78 -40.14
CA ALA A 102 15.78 12.01 -41.14
C ALA A 102 14.94 11.69 -42.40
N VAL A 103 13.63 11.45 -42.23
CA VAL A 103 12.69 11.26 -43.33
C VAL A 103 12.44 12.56 -44.10
N GLN A 104 12.27 13.68 -43.39
CA GLN A 104 12.06 14.99 -44.01
C GLN A 104 13.27 15.46 -44.81
N ASN A 105 14.48 15.13 -44.36
CA ASN A 105 15.74 15.50 -44.99
C ASN A 105 16.41 14.32 -45.71
N PHE A 106 15.63 13.37 -46.23
CA PHE A 106 16.16 12.15 -46.80
C PHE A 106 16.88 12.43 -48.14
N VAL A 107 18.21 12.29 -48.14
CA VAL A 107 19.06 12.48 -49.33
C VAL A 107 19.88 11.24 -49.69
N GLY A 108 19.95 10.23 -48.80
CA GLY A 108 20.69 8.99 -49.05
C GLY A 108 20.97 8.15 -47.80
N ASP A 109 21.99 7.30 -47.90
CA ASP A 109 22.28 6.21 -46.95
C ASP A 109 22.52 6.65 -45.50
N HIS A 110 23.03 7.87 -45.27
CA HIS A 110 23.29 8.36 -43.92
C HIS A 110 21.99 8.52 -43.09
N GLN A 111 20.91 8.96 -43.72
CA GLN A 111 19.61 9.20 -43.09
C GLN A 111 18.90 7.87 -42.89
N LEU A 112 19.09 6.93 -43.83
CA LEU A 112 18.63 5.54 -43.67
C LEU A 112 19.28 4.88 -42.44
N GLU A 113 20.58 5.10 -42.21
CA GLU A 113 21.28 4.62 -41.02
C GLU A 113 20.74 5.24 -39.72
N ILE A 114 20.41 6.54 -39.71
CA ILE A 114 19.81 7.22 -38.55
C ILE A 114 18.44 6.61 -38.21
N ILE A 115 17.62 6.35 -39.23
CA ILE A 115 16.30 5.72 -39.07
C ILE A 115 16.47 4.31 -38.50
N LYS A 116 17.31 3.47 -39.12
CA LYS A 116 17.57 2.09 -38.66
C LYS A 116 18.03 2.05 -37.19
N LYS A 117 18.98 2.91 -36.81
CA LYS A 117 19.48 2.98 -35.43
C LYS A 117 18.40 3.43 -34.45
N SER A 118 17.56 4.39 -34.84
CA SER A 118 16.49 4.90 -33.97
C SER A 118 15.40 3.85 -33.76
N VAL A 119 14.99 3.16 -34.83
CA VAL A 119 14.03 2.05 -34.76
C VAL A 119 14.57 0.91 -33.89
N HIS A 120 15.81 0.47 -34.14
CA HIS A 120 16.42 -0.61 -33.36
C HIS A 120 16.55 -0.28 -31.86
N ARG A 121 16.84 0.99 -31.52
CA ARG A 121 16.87 1.44 -30.13
C ARG A 121 15.48 1.45 -29.50
N MET A 122 14.44 1.83 -30.24
CA MET A 122 13.06 1.76 -29.76
C MET A 122 12.64 0.30 -29.52
N GLU A 123 12.94 -0.61 -30.43
CA GLU A 123 12.66 -2.05 -30.29
C GLU A 123 13.29 -2.62 -29.00
N LYS A 124 14.58 -2.35 -28.76
CA LYS A 124 15.26 -2.78 -27.54
C LYS A 124 14.67 -2.19 -26.25
N LEU A 125 14.15 -0.96 -26.31
CA LEU A 125 13.49 -0.35 -25.16
C LEU A 125 12.14 -1.01 -24.88
N ILE A 126 11.42 -1.41 -25.93
CA ILE A 126 10.15 -2.14 -25.83
C ILE A 126 10.39 -3.55 -25.28
N GLU A 127 11.34 -4.32 -25.82
CA GLU A 127 11.69 -5.66 -25.32
C GLU A 127 12.06 -5.63 -23.82
N LYS A 128 12.94 -4.71 -23.42
CA LYS A 128 13.31 -4.55 -22.00
C LYS A 128 12.11 -4.20 -21.11
N PHE A 129 11.12 -3.48 -21.64
CA PHE A 129 9.92 -3.16 -20.88
C PHE A 129 8.99 -4.37 -20.74
N GLU A 130 8.87 -5.18 -21.80
CA GLU A 130 8.07 -6.42 -21.80
C GLU A 130 8.69 -7.50 -20.90
N GLU A 131 10.01 -7.69 -20.93
CA GLU A 131 10.72 -8.65 -20.05
C GLU A 131 10.60 -8.33 -18.56
N ASN A 132 10.43 -7.06 -18.18
CA ASN A 132 10.23 -6.66 -16.78
C ASN A 132 8.76 -6.79 -16.31
N ARG A 133 7.86 -7.24 -17.17
CA ARG A 133 6.42 -7.37 -16.91
C ARG A 133 5.99 -8.79 -16.52
N ASP A 134 6.80 -9.80 -16.84
CA ASP A 134 6.64 -11.22 -16.50
C ASP A 134 7.48 -11.61 -15.26
#